data_AF-A0A7J4AWL9-F1
#
_entry.id   AF-A0A7J4AWL9-F1
#
_cell.length_a   1.000
_cell.length_b   1.000
_cell.length_c   1.000
_cell.angle_alpha   90.00
_cell.angle_beta   90.00
_cell.angle_gamma   90.00
#
_symmetry.space_group_name_H-M   'P 1'
#
loop_
_entity.id
_entity.type
_entity.pdbx_description
1 polymer ?
#
loop_
_entity_poly.entity_id
_entity_poly.type
_entity_poly.pdbx_seq_one_letter_code
_entity_poly.pdbx_strand_id
1 'polypeptide(L)'
;MARNEIRLHYSGFVIFAAKMLSVATGLLFQIMMTRSITIQEYGIWFNINDLLTYFIILAAVFPFWIMRFAARAEEGAIKTGVIANIALSIAATLIY
;
A
#
# COMPACT_ATOMS: atom_id res chain seq x y z
N MET A 1 24.97 2.33 -23.53
CA MET A 1 24.51 2.00 -22.16
C MET A 1 24.18 0.52 -22.13
N ALA A 2 24.91 -0.28 -21.35
CA ALA A 2 24.65 -1.71 -21.21
C ALA A 2 23.25 -1.90 -20.60
N ARG A 3 22.37 -2.56 -21.34
CA ARG A 3 21.01 -2.88 -20.88
C ARG A 3 21.15 -3.99 -19.85
N ASN A 4 21.19 -3.63 -18.57
CA ASN A 4 21.22 -4.61 -17.49
C ASN A 4 19.95 -5.46 -17.63
N GLU A 5 20.08 -6.74 -17.97
CA GLU A 5 18.92 -7.60 -18.20
C GLU A 5 18.13 -7.72 -16.89
N ILE A 6 16.89 -7.24 -16.90
CA ILE A 6 16.00 -7.37 -15.75
C ILE A 6 15.72 -8.85 -15.58
N ARG A 7 16.24 -9.44 -14.50
CA ARG A 7 16.00 -10.84 -14.13
C ARG A 7 14.58 -10.98 -13.57
N LEU A 8 13.60 -11.03 -14.47
CA LEU A 8 12.16 -11.03 -14.15
C LEU A 8 11.79 -12.07 -13.07
N HIS A 9 12.34 -13.28 -13.17
CA HIS A 9 12.10 -14.35 -12.19
C HIS A 9 12.63 -13.99 -10.79
N TYR A 10 13.79 -13.35 -10.71
CA TYR A 10 14.37 -12.94 -9.43
C TYR A 10 13.54 -11.81 -8.80
N SER A 11 13.18 -10.79 -9.58
CA SER A 11 12.31 -9.70 -9.12
C SER A 11 10.94 -10.21 -8.66
N GLY A 12 10.35 -11.16 -9.39
CA GLY A 12 9.10 -11.80 -8.99
C GLY A 12 9.22 -12.56 -7.67
N PHE A 13 10.30 -13.35 -7.49
CA PHE A 13 10.56 -14.07 -6.25
C PHE A 13 10.74 -13.11 -5.05
N VAL A 14 11.47 -12.01 -5.23
CA VAL A 14 11.67 -11.01 -4.18
C VAL A 14 10.34 -10.36 -3.78
N ILE A 15 9.50 -9.98 -4.74
CA ILE A 15 8.17 -9.41 -4.45
C ILE A 15 7.30 -10.43 -3.72
N PHE A 16 7.30 -11.68 -4.16
CA PHE A 16 6.55 -12.75 -3.51
C PHE A 16 7.01 -12.96 -2.06
N ALA A 17 8.32 -13.07 -1.83
CA ALA A 17 8.87 -13.22 -0.49
C ALA A 17 8.53 -12.03 0.42
N ALA A 18 8.60 -10.80 -0.09
CA ALA A 18 8.21 -9.60 0.66
C ALA A 18 6.72 -9.58 1.02
N LYS A 19 5.85 -10.05 0.11
CA LYS A 19 4.42 -10.20 0.39
C LYS A 19 4.15 -11.29 1.41
N MET A 20 4.83 -12.43 1.33
CA MET A 20 4.74 -13.50 2.33
C MET A 20 5.19 -13.03 3.71
N LEU A 21 6.28 -12.28 3.78
CA LEU A 21 6.74 -11.68 5.03
C LEU A 21 5.69 -10.72 5.62
N SER A 22 5.06 -9.91 4.78
CA SER A 22 3.99 -8.98 5.19
C SER A 22 2.77 -9.72 5.75
N VAL A 23 2.40 -10.86 5.17
CA VAL A 23 1.32 -11.71 5.70
C VAL A 23 1.73 -12.29 7.06
N ALA A 24 2.94 -12.83 7.18
CA ALA A 24 3.43 -13.41 8.42
C ALA A 24 3.48 -12.38 9.56
N THR A 25 4.00 -11.17 9.31
CA THR A 25 4.04 -10.11 10.31
C THR A 25 2.64 -9.59 10.66
N GLY A 26 1.73 -9.51 9.70
CA GLY A 26 0.32 -9.17 9.96
C GLY A 26 -0.38 -10.18 10.87
N LEU A 27 -0.16 -11.48 10.65
CA LEU A 27 -0.69 -12.53 11.52
C LEU A 27 -0.10 -12.48 12.93
N LEU A 28 1.23 -12.28 13.04
CA LEU A 28 1.89 -12.12 14.34
C LEU A 28 1.34 -10.92 15.10
N PHE A 29 1.16 -9.78 14.42
CA PHE A 29 0.53 -8.60 15.00
C PHE A 29 -0.89 -8.89 15.51
N GLN A 30 -1.70 -9.62 14.73
CA GLN A 30 -3.04 -10.01 15.15
C GLN A 30 -3.03 -10.88 16.42
N ILE A 31 -2.13 -11.85 16.49
CA ILE A 31 -1.94 -12.68 17.69
C ILE A 31 -1.50 -11.82 18.88
N MET A 32 -0.56 -10.89 18.68
CA MET A 32 -0.14 -9.98 19.74
C MET A 32 -1.30 -9.12 20.24
N MET A 33 -2.11 -8.55 19.35
CA MET A 33 -3.28 -7.75 19.70
C MET A 33 -4.26 -8.57 20.54
N THR A 34 -4.71 -9.73 20.06
CA THR A 34 -5.68 -10.58 20.78
C THR A 34 -5.23 -11.02 22.17
N ARG A 35 -3.92 -11.05 22.43
CA ARG A 35 -3.35 -11.42 23.74
C ARG A 35 -3.06 -10.24 24.67
N SER A 36 -3.00 -9.01 24.14
CA SER A 36 -2.50 -7.84 24.88
C SER A 36 -3.59 -6.85 25.26
N ILE A 37 -4.76 -6.88 24.61
CA ILE A 37 -5.85 -5.93 24.85
C ILE A 37 -7.14 -6.65 25.24
N THR A 38 -8.07 -5.92 25.86
CA THR A 38 -9.40 -6.42 26.21
C THR A 38 -10.28 -6.59 24.98
N ILE A 39 -11.38 -7.34 25.13
CA ILE A 39 -12.34 -7.59 24.03
C ILE A 39 -12.93 -6.27 23.50
N GLN A 40 -13.20 -5.32 24.40
CA GLN A 40 -13.75 -4.01 24.07
C GLN A 40 -12.76 -3.18 23.26
N GLU A 41 -11.51 -3.11 23.68
CA GLU A 41 -10.44 -2.41 22.96
C GLU A 41 -10.18 -3.05 21.58
N TYR A 42 -10.24 -4.38 21.50
CA TYR A 42 -10.15 -5.10 20.24
C TYR A 42 -11.29 -4.73 19.28
N GLY A 43 -12.52 -4.62 19.77
CA GLY A 43 -13.65 -4.14 18.98
C GLY A 43 -13.46 -2.71 18.45
N ILE A 44 -12.96 -1.80 19.29
CA ILE A 44 -12.64 -0.42 18.89
C ILE A 44 -11.55 -0.40 17.82
N TRP A 45 -10.51 -1.22 17.96
CA TRP A 45 -9.43 -1.33 16.96
C TRP A 45 -9.96 -1.72 15.58
N PHE A 46 -10.87 -2.70 15.51
CA PHE A 46 -11.50 -3.09 14.24
C PHE A 46 -12.35 -1.97 13.66
N ASN A 47 -13.14 -1.29 14.49
CA ASN A 47 -13.97 -0.17 14.03
C ASN A 47 -13.13 0.99 13.45
N ILE A 48 -11.98 1.30 14.06
CA ILE A 48 -11.02 2.29 13.53
C ILE A 48 -10.49 1.84 12.16
N ASN A 49 -10.18 0.56 11.97
CA ASN A 49 -9.67 0.04 10.69
C ASN A 49 -10.76 0.00 9.61
N ASP A 50 -12.00 -0.33 9.97
CA ASP A 50 -13.16 -0.24 9.06
C ASP A 50 -13.34 1.20 8.58
N LEU A 51 -13.25 2.17 9.48
CA LEU A 51 -13.31 3.59 9.15
C LEU A 51 -12.14 4.02 8.27
N LEU A 52 -10.91 3.62 8.62
CA LEU A 52 -9.69 3.94 7.87
C LEU A 52 -9.79 3.48 6.40
N THR A 53 -10.44 2.33 6.16
CA THR A 53 -10.59 1.75 4.83
C THR A 53 -11.27 2.71 3.85
N TYR A 54 -12.25 3.52 4.30
CA TYR A 54 -12.91 4.50 3.45
C TYR A 54 -11.96 5.60 2.93
N PHE A 55 -10.92 5.95 3.68
CA PHE A 55 -9.96 6.98 3.28
C PHE A 55 -8.86 6.42 2.37
N ILE A 56 -8.50 5.15 2.53
CA ILE A 56 -7.37 4.55 1.80
C ILE A 56 -7.79 3.77 0.54
N ILE A 57 -9.09 3.47 0.35
CA ILE A 57 -9.58 2.70 -0.80
C ILE A 57 -9.16 3.33 -2.15
N LEU A 58 -9.11 4.66 -2.20
CA LEU A 58 -8.72 5.40 -3.39
C LEU A 58 -7.21 5.46 -3.63
N ALA A 59 -6.37 5.05 -2.67
CA ALA A 59 -4.91 5.05 -2.82
C ALA A 59 -4.42 4.08 -3.92
N ALA A 60 -5.23 3.08 -4.28
CA ALA A 60 -4.92 2.14 -5.35
C ALA A 60 -5.24 2.65 -6.77
N VAL A 61 -5.86 3.82 -6.91
CA VAL A 61 -6.33 4.35 -8.21
C VAL A 61 -5.18 4.70 -9.15
N PHE A 62 -4.17 5.42 -8.66
CA PHE A 62 -3.08 5.92 -9.49
C PHE A 62 -1.85 5.01 -9.67
N PRO A 63 -1.44 4.14 -8.72
CA PRO A 63 -0.20 3.36 -8.83
C PRO A 63 -0.01 2.60 -10.15
N PHE A 64 -1.08 2.01 -10.70
CA PHE A 64 -1.04 1.34 -12.00
C PHE A 64 -0.60 2.29 -13.13
N TRP A 65 -1.22 3.47 -13.21
CA TRP A 65 -0.93 4.47 -14.23
C TRP A 65 0.45 5.09 -14.05
N ILE A 66 0.83 5.38 -12.81
CA ILE A 66 2.15 5.93 -12.46
C ILE A 66 3.24 4.98 -12.93
N MET A 67 3.11 3.68 -12.62
CA MET A 67 4.10 2.68 -13.01
C MET A 67 4.14 2.48 -14.53
N ARG A 68 3.00 2.56 -15.22
CA ARG A 68 2.92 2.53 -16.69
C ARG A 68 3.65 3.72 -17.33
N PHE A 69 3.46 4.93 -16.83
CA PHE A 69 4.13 6.13 -17.35
C PHE A 69 5.62 6.14 -17.02
N ALA A 70 5.99 5.73 -15.81
CA ALA A 70 7.40 5.56 -15.44
C ALA A 70 8.11 4.55 -16.34
N ALA A 71 7.47 3.42 -16.68
CA ALA A 71 8.01 2.42 -17.61
C ALA A 71 8.17 2.94 -19.05
N ARG A 72 7.44 4.00 -19.42
CA ARG A 72 7.55 4.69 -20.72
C ARG A 72 8.57 5.84 -20.70
N ALA A 73 9.29 6.03 -19.60
CA ALA A 73 10.24 7.12 -19.38
C ALA A 73 9.60 8.52 -19.50
N GLU A 74 8.32 8.65 -19.16
CA GLU A 74 7.65 9.95 -19.07
C GLU A 74 8.21 10.78 -17.91
N GLU A 75 8.72 11.97 -18.21
CA GLU A 75 9.34 12.84 -17.21
C GLU A 75 8.33 13.26 -16.13
N GLY A 76 8.74 13.21 -14.87
CA GLY A 76 7.91 13.65 -13.76
C GLY A 76 6.74 12.72 -13.40
N ALA A 77 6.57 11.56 -14.07
CA ALA A 77 5.48 10.61 -13.80
C ALA A 77 5.40 10.19 -12.31
N ILE A 78 6.54 9.90 -11.69
CA ILE A 78 6.61 9.50 -10.27
C ILE A 78 6.21 10.67 -9.36
N LYS A 79 6.78 11.87 -9.59
CA LYS A 79 6.52 13.07 -8.77
C LYS A 79 5.05 13.47 -8.85
N THR A 80 4.51 13.56 -10.05
CA THR A 80 3.09 13.87 -10.30
C THR A 80 2.19 12.81 -9.70
N GLY A 81 2.57 11.54 -9.80
CA GLY A 81 1.85 10.42 -9.19
C GLY A 81 1.73 10.50 -7.67
N VAL A 82 2.81 10.88 -6.98
CA VAL A 82 2.79 11.09 -5.53
C VAL A 82 1.90 12.28 -5.17
N ILE A 83 2.04 13.42 -5.87
CA ILE A 83 1.24 14.61 -5.61
C ILE A 83 -0.26 14.33 -5.87
N ALA A 84 -0.60 13.61 -6.94
CA ALA A 84 -1.96 13.24 -7.26
C ALA A 84 -2.60 12.32 -6.21
N ASN A 85 -1.84 11.36 -5.67
CA ASN A 85 -2.29 10.53 -4.55
C ASN A 85 -2.55 11.37 -3.30
N ILE A 86 -1.62 12.26 -2.93
CA ILE A 86 -1.78 13.13 -1.75
C ILE A 86 -3.01 14.04 -1.93
N ALA A 87 -3.19 14.63 -3.10
CA ALA A 87 -4.35 15.47 -3.40
C ALA A 87 -5.66 14.69 -3.28
N LEU A 88 -5.71 13.45 -3.80
CA LEU A 88 -6.87 12.58 -3.69
C LEU A 88 -7.14 12.17 -2.24
N SER A 89 -6.10 11.85 -1.47
CA SER A 89 -6.24 11.56 -0.04
C SER A 89 -6.77 12.76 0.75
N ILE A 90 -6.24 13.97 0.49
CA ILE A 90 -6.75 15.20 1.13
C ILE A 90 -8.22 15.43 0.76
N ALA A 91 -8.57 15.29 -0.51
CA ALA A 91 -9.96 15.44 -0.95
C ALA A 91 -10.89 14.43 -0.29
N ALA A 92 -10.49 13.15 -0.22
CA ALA A 92 -11.24 12.11 0.46
C ALA A 92 -11.44 12.43 1.96
N THR A 93 -10.39 12.93 2.63
CA THR A 93 -10.46 13.36 4.03
C THR A 93 -11.38 14.56 4.23
N LEU A 94 -11.47 15.49 3.28
CA LEU A 94 -12.33 16.67 3.40
C LEU A 94 -13.81 16.39 3.09
N ILE A 95 -14.10 15.36 2.29
CA ILE A 95 -15.47 14.99 1.91
C ILE A 95 -16.19 14.21 3.03
N TYR A 96 -15.44 13.43 3.80
CA TYR A 96 -15.94 12.66 4.94
C TYR A 96 -16.08 13.53 6.18
#